data_AF-A0A7S4RDG7-F1
#
_entry.id   AF-A0A7S4RDG7-F1
#
_cell.length_a   1.000
_cell.length_b   1.000
_cell.length_c   1.000
_cell.angle_alpha   90.00
_cell.angle_beta   90.00
_cell.angle_gamma   90.00
#
_symmetry.space_group_name_H-M   'P 1'
#
loop_
_entity.id
_entity.type
_entity.pdbx_description
1 polymer ?
#
loop_
_entity_poly.entity_id
_entity_poly.type
_entity_poly.pdbx_seq_one_letter_code
_entity_poly.pdbx_strand_id
1 'polypeptide(L)'
;PPPPQKKAKLTSKTVRTTTKQAQLLIRKCVSQLDELSTILSTTTAASPETKILNQTFDSNVNRRLLGNAPVRKVQFLSPLNTIQSLRNTLHEIDYAVCDLLLLEHHTLSRIQRQLSSISSPVNSSVVKGDGSSSSNNTINTINILGRSLIVLNLYFDDLLLGQYVLSDIIASHMKHSAGVPHELVDAEYGKSFLHRLGKPLYDTLKVLTLNRNRQRAYMDALMMREWSALQREATAVDYYYREDVVEVQKQQQLIASSAITTTKPTTTTPYVTNYVLGIGVWLMEHHLGIGVELDLFCGEHDLSIAYWYWDFLLSTRLNIVTSMRKEVVEQKVKEVQRQKKKLLEEKEEEAVATEARMVEKGNVVVEQKVKEVQRQKKKLLEEKEEEVVATEARMVEKGNVVVEHNKRNSKGKKKGKKGKSGGGGGGGAKSASGGGAGSSGQVGSNSSSAAAAAAALAATSAVLTPTEEDAEDDMEFMLLGLRRLLCRGIVRVSFIILLCLFVCIYFCGYELIFLGQKSNIVDVESMC
;
A
#
# COMPACT_ATOMS: atom_id res chain seq x y z
N PRO A 1 -44.95 12.15 -22.45
CA PRO A 1 -43.55 12.01 -21.99
C PRO A 1 -42.62 11.72 -23.17
N PRO A 2 -41.54 12.51 -23.39
CA PRO A 2 -40.54 12.12 -24.37
C PRO A 2 -39.95 10.76 -23.97
N PRO A 3 -39.64 9.88 -24.95
CA PRO A 3 -39.01 8.60 -24.65
C PRO A 3 -37.69 8.86 -23.91
N PRO A 4 -37.34 8.03 -22.91
CA PRO A 4 -36.07 8.16 -22.20
C PRO A 4 -34.96 8.11 -23.25
N GLN A 5 -34.29 9.24 -23.45
CA GLN A 5 -33.11 9.29 -24.30
C GLN A 5 -32.14 8.26 -23.73
N LYS A 6 -31.83 7.23 -24.52
CA LYS A 6 -30.79 6.26 -24.18
C LYS A 6 -29.50 7.06 -24.02
N LYS A 7 -29.14 7.40 -22.77
CA LYS A 7 -27.83 7.95 -22.46
C LYS A 7 -26.82 6.96 -23.03
N ALA A 8 -26.03 7.39 -24.00
CA ALA A 8 -24.95 6.57 -24.51
C ALA A 8 -24.03 6.27 -23.33
N LYS A 9 -24.06 5.02 -22.85
CA LYS A 9 -23.15 4.57 -21.78
C LYS A 9 -21.73 4.80 -22.29
N LEU A 10 -20.96 5.66 -21.62
CA LEU A 10 -19.55 5.83 -21.96
C LEU A 10 -18.87 4.47 -21.74
N THR A 11 -18.21 3.96 -22.78
CA THR A 11 -17.40 2.76 -22.61
C THR A 11 -16.07 3.12 -21.94
N SER A 12 -15.48 2.20 -21.19
CA SER A 12 -14.15 2.40 -20.58
C SER A 12 -13.08 2.79 -21.60
N LYS A 13 -13.19 2.27 -22.83
CA LYS A 13 -12.34 2.65 -23.97
C LYS A 13 -12.47 4.14 -24.30
N THR A 14 -13.71 4.66 -24.34
CA THR A 14 -13.99 6.07 -24.62
C THR A 14 -13.42 6.99 -23.55
N VAL A 15 -13.50 6.60 -22.27
CA VAL A 15 -12.90 7.36 -21.17
C VAL A 15 -11.39 7.45 -21.37
N ARG A 16 -10.72 6.32 -21.58
CA ARG A 16 -9.26 6.28 -21.79
C ARG A 16 -8.80 7.08 -23.01
N THR A 17 -9.46 6.94 -24.15
CA THR A 17 -9.07 7.68 -25.37
C THR A 17 -9.21 9.18 -25.18
N THR A 18 -10.32 9.62 -24.57
CA THR A 18 -10.59 11.04 -24.28
C THR A 18 -9.56 11.58 -23.28
N THR A 19 -9.25 10.83 -22.23
CA THR A 19 -8.24 11.24 -21.24
C THR A 19 -6.84 11.31 -21.85
N LYS A 20 -6.44 10.36 -22.72
CA LYS A 20 -5.15 10.43 -23.42
C LYS A 20 -5.07 11.67 -24.31
N GLN A 21 -6.14 12.00 -25.03
CA GLN A 21 -6.19 13.21 -25.85
C GLN A 21 -6.10 14.48 -24.98
N ALA A 22 -6.82 14.54 -23.87
CA ALA A 22 -6.75 15.65 -22.92
C ALA A 22 -5.33 15.79 -22.35
N GLN A 23 -4.69 14.69 -21.98
CA GLN A 23 -3.32 14.66 -21.47
C GLN A 23 -2.31 15.22 -22.48
N LEU A 24 -2.41 14.82 -23.76
CA LEU A 24 -1.56 15.34 -24.83
C LEU A 24 -1.75 16.85 -25.03
N LEU A 25 -3.00 17.34 -24.98
CA LEU A 25 -3.29 18.77 -25.07
C LEU A 25 -2.72 19.53 -23.87
N ILE A 26 -2.86 19.01 -22.67
CA ILE A 26 -2.32 19.62 -21.45
C ILE A 26 -0.80 19.77 -21.55
N ARG A 27 -0.09 18.70 -21.93
CA ARG A 27 1.38 18.73 -22.08
C ARG A 27 1.84 19.72 -23.16
N LYS A 28 1.10 19.81 -24.27
CA LYS A 28 1.34 20.83 -25.30
C LYS A 28 1.15 22.25 -24.72
N CYS A 29 0.05 22.51 -24.02
CA CYS A 29 -0.19 23.81 -23.39
C CYS A 29 0.90 24.17 -22.38
N VAL A 30 1.35 23.21 -21.55
CA VAL A 30 2.46 23.42 -20.61
C VAL A 30 3.73 23.83 -21.35
N SER A 31 4.10 23.15 -22.43
CA SER A 31 5.30 23.51 -23.21
C SER A 31 5.23 24.93 -23.79
N GLN A 32 4.04 25.36 -24.24
CA GLN A 32 3.81 26.72 -24.72
C GLN A 32 3.88 27.77 -23.61
N LEU A 33 3.37 27.43 -22.41
CA LEU A 33 3.50 28.30 -21.24
C LEU A 33 4.96 28.45 -20.78
N ASP A 34 5.77 27.40 -20.92
CA ASP A 34 7.20 27.45 -20.60
C ASP A 34 7.98 28.36 -21.57
N GLU A 35 7.64 28.32 -22.86
CA GLU A 35 8.17 29.24 -23.87
C GLU A 35 7.77 30.70 -23.56
N LEU A 36 6.49 30.94 -23.29
CA LEU A 36 5.98 32.27 -22.93
C LEU A 36 6.61 32.81 -21.63
N SER A 37 6.81 31.94 -20.63
CA SER A 37 7.47 32.29 -19.38
C SER A 37 8.92 32.75 -19.62
N THR A 38 9.63 32.06 -20.51
CA THR A 38 11.00 32.40 -20.90
C THR A 38 11.04 33.75 -21.61
N ILE A 39 10.15 33.98 -22.58
CA ILE A 39 10.05 35.26 -23.31
C ILE A 39 9.75 36.41 -22.34
N LEU A 40 8.76 36.26 -21.45
CA LEU A 40 8.42 37.29 -20.47
C LEU A 40 9.57 37.58 -19.50
N SER A 41 10.26 36.56 -19.03
CA SER A 41 11.41 36.73 -18.11
C SER A 41 12.55 37.52 -18.75
N THR A 42 12.78 37.36 -20.05
CA THR A 42 13.77 38.17 -20.80
C THR A 42 13.30 39.60 -21.09
N THR A 43 11.98 39.83 -21.16
CA THR A 43 11.39 41.12 -21.52
C THR A 43 11.16 42.04 -20.31
N THR A 44 11.16 41.51 -19.09
CA THR A 44 10.85 42.23 -17.83
C THR A 44 11.88 43.27 -17.35
N ALA A 45 12.43 44.08 -18.26
CA ALA A 45 13.01 45.37 -17.93
C ALA A 45 11.88 46.42 -17.78
N ALA A 46 11.46 46.65 -16.53
CA ALA A 46 10.53 47.70 -16.06
C ALA A 46 9.04 47.54 -16.44
N SER A 47 8.15 47.29 -15.46
CA SER A 47 6.69 47.13 -15.69
C SER A 47 5.87 48.38 -15.29
N PRO A 48 5.41 49.19 -16.27
CA PRO A 48 4.27 50.10 -16.13
C PRO A 48 2.89 49.39 -16.17
N GLU A 49 2.83 48.08 -16.35
CA GLU A 49 1.58 47.33 -16.62
C GLU A 49 0.64 47.24 -15.41
N THR A 50 1.18 47.17 -14.19
CA THR A 50 0.35 47.23 -12.98
C THR A 50 -0.38 48.56 -12.86
N LYS A 51 0.18 49.67 -13.38
CA LYS A 51 -0.53 50.95 -13.45
C LYS A 51 -1.69 50.89 -14.43
N ILE A 52 -1.51 50.30 -15.60
CA ILE A 52 -2.58 50.17 -16.62
C ILE A 52 -3.72 49.29 -16.09
N LEU A 53 -3.41 48.16 -15.46
CA LEU A 53 -4.43 47.28 -14.86
C LEU A 53 -5.20 47.99 -13.74
N ASN A 54 -4.50 48.72 -12.86
CA ASN A 54 -5.14 49.49 -11.79
C ASN A 54 -5.94 50.70 -12.30
N GLN A 55 -5.65 51.19 -13.51
CA GLN A 55 -6.44 52.23 -14.19
C GLN A 55 -7.66 51.64 -14.92
N THR A 56 -7.53 50.42 -15.46
CA THR A 56 -8.57 49.77 -16.27
C THR A 56 -9.61 49.05 -15.41
N PHE A 57 -9.19 48.47 -14.29
CA PHE A 57 -10.06 47.74 -13.38
C PHE A 57 -10.19 48.46 -12.04
N ASP A 58 -11.42 48.72 -11.60
CA ASP A 58 -11.65 49.26 -10.25
C ASP A 58 -11.22 48.22 -9.21
N SER A 59 -10.28 48.62 -8.36
CA SER A 59 -9.85 47.84 -7.19
C SER A 59 -11.00 47.40 -6.27
N ASN A 60 -12.14 48.08 -6.33
CA ASN A 60 -13.35 47.81 -5.56
C ASN A 60 -14.50 47.31 -6.44
N VAL A 61 -14.38 46.08 -6.96
CA VAL A 61 -15.40 45.43 -7.81
C VAL A 61 -16.80 45.38 -7.15
N ASN A 62 -16.89 45.39 -5.81
CA ASN A 62 -18.16 45.29 -5.07
C ASN A 62 -18.93 46.60 -4.90
N ARG A 63 -18.51 47.72 -5.51
CA ARG A 63 -19.08 49.04 -5.16
C ARG A 63 -20.55 49.23 -5.54
N ARG A 64 -21.17 48.33 -6.33
CA ARG A 64 -22.57 48.46 -6.80
C ARG A 64 -23.38 47.17 -6.98
N LEU A 65 -22.82 45.99 -6.69
CA LEU A 65 -23.62 44.75 -6.73
C LEU A 65 -24.31 44.61 -5.37
N LEU A 66 -25.62 44.34 -5.37
CA LEU A 66 -26.51 44.18 -4.21
C LEU A 66 -26.14 42.97 -3.33
N GLY A 67 -24.90 42.90 -2.86
CA GLY A 67 -24.38 41.79 -2.05
C GLY A 67 -24.06 42.25 -0.64
N ASN A 68 -24.49 41.48 0.36
CA ASN A 68 -24.11 41.67 1.77
C ASN A 68 -22.64 41.30 2.07
N ALA A 69 -21.83 41.04 1.04
CA ALA A 69 -20.42 40.69 1.22
C ALA A 69 -19.59 41.96 1.42
N PRO A 70 -18.66 41.98 2.39
CA PRO A 70 -17.77 43.12 2.59
C PRO A 70 -16.95 43.38 1.32
N VAL A 71 -16.63 44.65 1.08
CA VAL A 71 -15.79 45.05 -0.07
C VAL A 71 -14.42 44.41 0.07
N ARG A 72 -14.00 43.69 -0.99
CA ARG A 72 -12.67 43.06 -1.07
C ARG A 72 -11.82 43.80 -2.10
N LYS A 73 -10.54 44.01 -1.79
CA LYS A 73 -9.59 44.58 -2.74
C LYS A 73 -9.18 43.51 -3.75
N VAL A 74 -9.20 43.86 -5.03
CA VAL A 74 -8.64 43.00 -6.08
C VAL A 74 -7.12 43.07 -6.04
N GLN A 75 -6.46 41.92 -6.06
CA GLN A 75 -5.01 41.81 -6.22
C GLN A 75 -4.72 41.18 -7.58
N PHE A 76 -4.08 41.93 -8.46
CA PHE A 76 -3.65 41.42 -9.76
C PHE A 76 -2.32 40.69 -9.60
N LEU A 77 -2.26 39.47 -10.13
CA LEU A 77 -1.00 38.73 -10.24
C LEU A 77 -0.17 39.33 -11.38
N SER A 78 1.16 39.30 -11.23
CA SER A 78 2.04 39.63 -12.36
C SER A 78 1.79 38.64 -13.52
N PRO A 79 2.06 39.04 -14.78
CA PRO A 79 1.92 38.13 -15.93
C PRO A 79 2.70 36.82 -15.73
N LEU A 80 3.92 36.90 -15.19
CA LEU A 80 4.75 35.73 -14.88
C LEU A 80 4.11 34.82 -13.83
N ASN A 81 3.58 35.39 -12.74
CA ASN A 81 2.91 34.62 -11.69
C ASN A 81 1.61 33.97 -12.21
N THR A 82 0.91 34.63 -13.14
CA THR A 82 -0.28 34.09 -13.81
C THR A 82 0.07 32.88 -14.66
N ILE A 83 1.12 32.98 -15.49
CA ILE A 83 1.61 31.85 -16.30
C ILE A 83 2.04 30.69 -15.41
N GLN A 84 2.79 30.97 -14.34
CA GLN A 84 3.21 29.92 -13.41
C GLN A 84 2.02 29.25 -12.73
N SER A 85 0.99 30.01 -12.35
CA SER A 85 -0.24 29.46 -11.75
C SER A 85 -1.02 28.58 -12.72
N LEU A 86 -1.14 28.99 -13.99
CA LEU A 86 -1.77 28.18 -15.05
C LEU A 86 -0.96 26.91 -15.32
N ARG A 87 0.36 27.03 -15.43
CA ARG A 87 1.29 25.91 -15.61
C ARG A 87 1.15 24.89 -14.47
N ASN A 88 1.16 25.35 -13.23
CA ASN A 88 0.98 24.48 -12.06
C ASN A 88 -0.38 23.77 -12.10
N THR A 89 -1.45 24.50 -12.40
CA THR A 89 -2.81 23.93 -12.51
C THR A 89 -2.87 22.85 -13.60
N LEU A 90 -2.23 23.07 -14.75
CA LEU A 90 -2.19 22.09 -15.83
C LEU A 90 -1.37 20.85 -15.47
N HIS A 91 -0.20 21.01 -14.84
CA HIS A 91 0.57 19.88 -14.31
C HIS A 91 -0.20 19.08 -13.26
N GLU A 92 -0.93 19.76 -12.38
CA GLU A 92 -1.79 19.09 -11.40
C GLU A 92 -2.91 18.29 -12.08
N ILE A 93 -3.52 18.80 -13.15
CA ILE A 93 -4.54 18.05 -13.90
C ILE A 93 -3.91 16.83 -14.60
N ASP A 94 -2.73 16.99 -15.22
CA ASP A 94 -2.00 15.90 -15.86
C ASP A 94 -1.74 14.76 -14.86
N TYR A 95 -1.06 15.06 -13.76
CA TYR A 95 -0.66 14.06 -12.77
C TYR A 95 -1.82 13.55 -11.91
N ALA A 96 -2.72 14.42 -11.45
CA ALA A 96 -3.74 14.01 -10.48
C ALA A 96 -5.00 13.43 -11.12
N VAL A 97 -5.37 13.91 -12.31
CA VAL A 97 -6.60 13.50 -13.00
C VAL A 97 -6.29 12.55 -14.14
N CYS A 98 -5.41 12.94 -15.08
CA CYS A 98 -5.15 12.12 -16.26
C CYS A 98 -4.46 10.82 -15.88
N ASP A 99 -3.38 10.86 -15.09
CA ASP A 99 -2.70 9.61 -14.70
C ASP A 99 -3.61 8.69 -13.88
N LEU A 100 -4.49 9.24 -13.03
CA LEU A 100 -5.45 8.44 -12.24
C LEU A 100 -6.43 7.68 -13.14
N LEU A 101 -6.94 8.34 -14.18
CA LEU A 101 -7.86 7.74 -15.13
C LEU A 101 -7.16 6.80 -16.13
N LEU A 102 -5.86 7.01 -16.36
CA LEU A 102 -5.03 6.26 -17.30
C LEU A 102 -4.20 5.14 -16.67
N LEU A 103 -4.23 4.99 -15.34
CA LEU A 103 -3.57 3.91 -14.60
C LEU A 103 -3.65 2.59 -15.39
N GLU A 104 -2.55 1.86 -15.48
CA GLU A 104 -2.52 0.53 -16.07
C GLU A 104 -2.65 -0.49 -14.93
N HIS A 105 -3.53 -1.49 -15.10
CA HIS A 105 -3.91 -2.46 -14.06
C HIS A 105 -4.47 -1.84 -12.77
N HIS A 106 -5.80 -1.75 -12.69
CA HIS A 106 -6.48 -1.01 -11.63
C HIS A 106 -6.82 -1.93 -10.47
N THR A 107 -5.96 -1.93 -9.46
CA THR A 107 -6.30 -2.49 -8.16
C THR A 107 -6.70 -1.37 -7.20
N LEU A 108 -7.52 -1.72 -6.21
CA LEU A 108 -8.00 -0.75 -5.24
C LEU A 108 -6.83 -0.12 -4.47
N SER A 109 -5.78 -0.89 -4.18
CA SER A 109 -4.53 -0.42 -3.55
C SER A 109 -3.87 0.69 -4.36
N ARG A 110 -3.69 0.49 -5.68
CA ARG A 110 -3.10 1.50 -6.57
C ARG A 110 -3.93 2.79 -6.62
N ILE A 111 -5.25 2.68 -6.70
CA ILE A 111 -6.15 3.83 -6.66
C ILE A 111 -6.02 4.57 -5.32
N GLN A 112 -6.02 3.84 -4.20
CA GLN A 112 -5.84 4.42 -2.86
C GLN A 112 -4.47 5.10 -2.71
N ARG A 113 -3.39 4.48 -3.21
CA ARG A 113 -2.04 5.06 -3.24
C ARG A 113 -2.02 6.38 -3.98
N GLN A 114 -2.58 6.42 -5.18
CA GLN A 114 -2.57 7.64 -5.99
C GLN A 114 -3.46 8.73 -5.36
N LEU A 115 -4.63 8.38 -4.82
CA LEU A 115 -5.44 9.35 -4.10
C LEU A 115 -4.76 9.85 -2.81
N SER A 116 -4.00 8.99 -2.13
CA SER A 116 -3.19 9.37 -0.96
C SER A 116 -2.03 10.28 -1.35
N SER A 117 -1.37 10.03 -2.49
CA SER A 117 -0.30 10.88 -3.03
C SER A 117 -0.82 12.25 -3.46
N ILE A 118 -2.03 12.31 -4.02
CA ILE A 118 -2.80 13.51 -4.37
C ILE A 118 -3.21 14.28 -3.10
N SER A 119 -3.61 13.56 -2.05
CA SER A 119 -3.97 14.15 -0.77
C SER A 119 -2.74 14.76 -0.08
N SER A 120 -1.57 14.14 -0.22
CA SER A 120 -0.31 14.47 0.48
C SER A 120 0.27 15.84 0.12
N PRO A 121 0.68 16.66 1.11
CA PRO A 121 1.34 17.94 0.84
C PRO A 121 2.77 17.79 0.30
N VAL A 122 3.37 16.60 0.39
CA VAL A 122 4.82 16.38 0.17
C VAL A 122 5.22 16.32 -1.32
N ASN A 123 4.27 16.04 -2.23
CA ASN A 123 4.61 15.72 -3.62
C ASN A 123 4.80 16.92 -4.56
N SER A 124 4.67 18.16 -4.08
CA SER A 124 4.87 19.35 -4.91
C SER A 124 6.33 19.79 -5.05
N SER A 125 7.31 18.92 -4.76
CA SER A 125 8.74 19.25 -4.83
C SER A 125 9.29 19.45 -6.26
N VAL A 126 8.45 19.27 -7.29
CA VAL A 126 8.85 19.34 -8.71
C VAL A 126 9.13 20.78 -9.20
N VAL A 127 8.80 21.81 -8.43
CA VAL A 127 9.21 23.19 -8.74
C VAL A 127 9.98 23.79 -7.57
N LYS A 128 11.25 23.39 -7.44
CA LYS A 128 12.24 24.21 -6.73
C LYS A 128 12.48 25.46 -7.57
N GLY A 129 11.63 26.46 -7.40
CA GLY A 129 11.91 27.82 -7.88
C GLY A 129 13.08 28.39 -7.08
N ASP A 130 14.03 28.97 -7.81
CA ASP A 130 15.24 29.59 -7.28
C ASP A 130 14.96 30.55 -6.12
N GLY A 131 15.55 30.24 -4.96
CA GLY A 131 16.21 31.18 -4.04
C GLY A 131 15.49 32.43 -3.49
N SER A 132 14.29 32.81 -3.92
CA SER A 132 13.64 34.02 -3.41
C SER A 132 12.87 33.71 -2.14
N SER A 133 13.58 33.85 -1.02
CA SER A 133 13.06 33.91 0.33
C SER A 133 12.00 35.01 0.46
N SER A 134 10.73 34.65 0.29
CA SER A 134 9.64 35.37 0.95
C SER A 134 8.54 34.38 1.30
N SER A 135 8.50 34.09 2.58
CA SER A 135 7.56 33.26 3.31
C SER A 135 6.11 33.48 2.86
N ASN A 136 5.57 32.50 2.16
CA ASN A 136 4.23 32.02 2.40
C ASN A 136 4.26 30.52 2.10
N ASN A 137 4.43 29.73 3.17
CA ASN A 137 4.28 28.27 3.21
C ASN A 137 2.88 27.89 2.75
N THR A 138 2.61 28.04 1.46
CA THR A 138 1.43 27.49 0.83
C THR A 138 1.75 26.01 0.70
N ILE A 139 1.21 25.24 1.64
CA ILE A 139 1.12 23.80 1.55
C ILE A 139 0.51 23.53 0.17
N ASN A 140 1.34 23.12 -0.79
CA ASN A 140 0.94 22.91 -2.19
C ASN A 140 0.10 21.64 -2.25
N THR A 141 -1.15 21.78 -1.82
CA THR A 141 -2.18 20.79 -2.05
C THR A 141 -2.80 21.05 -3.42
N ILE A 142 -3.18 19.99 -4.11
CA ILE A 142 -3.84 20.09 -5.41
C ILE A 142 -5.02 21.07 -5.35
N ASN A 143 -5.10 21.89 -6.39
CA ASN A 143 -6.11 22.90 -6.59
C ASN A 143 -7.52 22.29 -6.48
N ILE A 144 -8.47 23.10 -6.02
CA ILE A 144 -9.88 22.73 -5.96
C ILE A 144 -10.40 22.23 -7.31
N LEU A 145 -9.90 22.74 -8.43
CA LEU A 145 -10.26 22.25 -9.76
C LEU A 145 -9.87 20.78 -9.95
N GLY A 146 -8.61 20.42 -9.69
CA GLY A 146 -8.12 19.04 -9.81
C GLY A 146 -8.90 18.09 -8.89
N ARG A 147 -9.07 18.47 -7.63
CA ARG A 147 -9.88 17.70 -6.66
C ARG A 147 -11.32 17.51 -7.12
N SER A 148 -11.95 18.55 -7.65
CA SER A 148 -13.34 18.48 -8.13
C SER A 148 -13.47 17.57 -9.34
N LEU A 149 -12.51 17.64 -10.27
CA LEU A 149 -12.46 16.73 -11.43
C LEU A 149 -12.29 15.28 -10.99
N ILE A 150 -11.45 15.00 -10.00
CA ILE A 150 -11.33 13.64 -9.44
C ILE A 150 -12.67 13.17 -8.87
N VAL A 151 -13.32 13.96 -8.02
CA VAL A 151 -14.60 13.58 -7.40
C VAL A 151 -15.69 13.31 -8.44
N LEU A 152 -15.78 14.16 -9.48
CA LEU A 152 -16.75 14.00 -10.56
C LEU A 152 -16.55 12.70 -11.34
N ASN A 153 -15.29 12.26 -11.49
CA ASN A 153 -14.97 11.02 -12.17
C ASN A 153 -14.92 9.82 -11.22
N LEU A 154 -14.85 10.03 -9.89
CA LEU A 154 -14.63 8.96 -8.92
C LEU A 154 -15.73 7.89 -8.99
N TYR A 155 -16.99 8.30 -9.14
CA TYR A 155 -18.10 7.38 -9.36
C TYR A 155 -19.08 7.97 -10.38
N PHE A 156 -19.10 7.36 -11.56
CA PHE A 156 -19.88 7.80 -12.71
C PHE A 156 -20.43 6.58 -13.45
N ASP A 157 -21.69 6.64 -13.89
CA ASP A 157 -22.41 5.53 -14.55
C ASP A 157 -22.31 4.19 -13.77
N ASP A 158 -22.46 4.25 -12.43
CA ASP A 158 -22.36 3.13 -11.49
C ASP A 158 -20.99 2.44 -11.45
N LEU A 159 -19.98 3.06 -12.07
CA LEU A 159 -18.62 2.56 -12.15
C LEU A 159 -17.65 3.50 -11.41
N LEU A 160 -16.73 2.91 -10.66
CA LEU A 160 -15.57 3.59 -10.11
C LEU A 160 -14.66 4.06 -11.26
N LEU A 161 -14.30 5.34 -11.28
CA LEU A 161 -13.52 5.98 -12.35
C LEU A 161 -14.14 5.84 -13.76
N GLY A 162 -15.45 5.57 -13.84
CA GLY A 162 -16.16 5.28 -15.10
C GLY A 162 -15.70 3.98 -15.77
N GLN A 163 -14.98 3.11 -15.06
CA GLN A 163 -14.28 1.96 -15.64
C GLN A 163 -14.51 0.64 -14.87
N TYR A 164 -14.69 0.68 -13.55
CA TYR A 164 -14.69 -0.51 -12.70
C TYR A 164 -15.98 -0.68 -11.92
N VAL A 165 -16.50 -1.91 -11.88
CA VAL A 165 -17.59 -2.24 -10.97
C VAL A 165 -17.03 -2.24 -9.54
N LEU A 166 -17.64 -1.45 -8.66
CA LEU A 166 -17.11 -1.23 -7.31
C LEU A 166 -17.08 -2.51 -6.48
N SER A 167 -18.10 -3.36 -6.55
CA SER A 167 -18.11 -4.66 -5.85
C SER A 167 -16.96 -5.56 -6.28
N ASP A 168 -16.67 -5.58 -7.58
CA ASP A 168 -15.72 -6.52 -8.18
C ASP A 168 -14.28 -6.12 -7.85
N ILE A 169 -13.98 -4.81 -7.88
CA ILE A 169 -12.65 -4.32 -7.48
C ILE A 169 -12.41 -4.51 -5.98
N ILE A 170 -13.45 -4.38 -5.14
CA ILE A 170 -13.37 -4.66 -3.70
C ILE A 170 -13.15 -6.16 -3.47
N ALA A 171 -13.92 -7.02 -4.12
CA ALA A 171 -13.78 -8.47 -4.03
C ALA A 171 -12.38 -8.92 -4.46
N SER A 172 -11.88 -8.37 -5.56
CA SER A 172 -10.51 -8.61 -6.05
C SER A 172 -9.47 -8.20 -5.02
N HIS A 173 -9.60 -7.02 -4.42
CA HIS A 173 -8.70 -6.54 -3.38
C HIS A 173 -8.74 -7.39 -2.11
N MET A 174 -9.92 -7.83 -1.68
CA MET A 174 -10.07 -8.77 -0.55
C MET A 174 -9.37 -10.10 -0.83
N LYS A 175 -9.52 -10.64 -2.04
CA LYS A 175 -8.89 -11.91 -2.46
C LYS A 175 -7.37 -11.78 -2.53
N HIS A 176 -6.86 -10.81 -3.28
CA HIS A 176 -5.44 -10.72 -3.61
C HIS A 176 -4.58 -10.05 -2.54
N SER A 177 -5.06 -8.94 -1.96
CA SER A 177 -4.26 -8.14 -1.01
C SER A 177 -4.50 -8.52 0.45
N ALA A 178 -5.69 -9.05 0.78
CA ALA A 178 -6.06 -9.39 2.15
C ALA A 178 -6.10 -10.90 2.44
N GLY A 179 -5.96 -11.75 1.41
CA GLY A 179 -5.95 -13.21 1.56
C GLY A 179 -7.30 -13.75 1.99
N VAL A 180 -8.41 -13.09 1.64
CA VAL A 180 -9.75 -13.60 1.91
C VAL A 180 -10.05 -14.75 0.94
N PRO A 181 -10.44 -15.95 1.43
CA PRO A 181 -10.75 -17.09 0.56
C PRO A 181 -11.81 -16.78 -0.49
N HIS A 182 -11.66 -17.33 -1.69
CA HIS A 182 -12.61 -17.11 -2.79
C HIS A 182 -14.01 -17.58 -2.42
N GLU A 183 -14.08 -18.72 -1.73
CA GLU A 183 -15.31 -19.35 -1.27
C GLU A 183 -16.11 -18.42 -0.34
N LEU A 184 -15.42 -17.70 0.54
CA LEU A 184 -16.05 -16.73 1.45
C LEU A 184 -16.66 -15.57 0.68
N VAL A 185 -15.90 -15.00 -0.27
CA VAL A 185 -16.34 -13.84 -1.04
C VAL A 185 -17.50 -14.17 -1.98
N ASP A 186 -17.50 -15.39 -2.53
CA ASP A 186 -18.50 -15.83 -3.50
C ASP A 186 -19.77 -16.39 -2.84
N ALA A 187 -19.75 -16.66 -1.54
CA ALA A 187 -20.91 -17.05 -0.73
C ALA A 187 -21.96 -15.93 -0.64
N GLU A 188 -23.21 -16.29 -0.31
CA GLU A 188 -24.34 -15.35 -0.26
C GLU A 188 -24.14 -14.24 0.79
N TYR A 189 -23.71 -14.60 2.01
CA TYR A 189 -23.38 -13.63 3.04
C TYR A 189 -22.18 -12.76 2.65
N GLY A 190 -21.20 -13.31 1.92
CA GLY A 190 -20.04 -12.58 1.40
C GLY A 190 -20.45 -11.51 0.38
N LYS A 191 -21.31 -11.87 -0.58
CA LYS A 191 -21.89 -10.95 -1.57
C LYS A 191 -22.73 -9.85 -0.94
N SER A 192 -23.58 -10.21 0.03
CA SER A 192 -24.37 -9.23 0.80
C SER A 192 -23.47 -8.22 1.52
N PHE A 193 -22.42 -8.73 2.17
CA PHE A 193 -21.43 -7.89 2.85
C PHE A 193 -20.66 -7.00 1.87
N LEU A 194 -20.23 -7.51 0.70
CA LEU A 194 -19.58 -6.72 -0.35
C LEU A 194 -20.43 -5.54 -0.81
N HIS A 195 -21.74 -5.77 -1.02
CA HIS A 195 -22.66 -4.70 -1.40
C HIS A 195 -22.75 -3.63 -0.31
N ARG A 196 -22.82 -4.04 0.97
CA ARG A 196 -22.82 -3.14 2.13
C ARG A 196 -21.49 -2.38 2.30
N LEU A 197 -20.37 -2.98 1.94
CA LEU A 197 -19.02 -2.42 2.02
C LEU A 197 -18.74 -1.37 0.92
N GLY A 198 -19.45 -1.43 -0.21
CA GLY A 198 -19.27 -0.53 -1.34
C GLY A 198 -19.31 0.96 -0.96
N LYS A 199 -20.37 1.40 -0.27
CA LYS A 199 -20.51 2.82 0.11
C LYS A 199 -19.41 3.29 1.08
N PRO A 200 -19.12 2.62 2.21
CA PRO A 200 -18.01 3.00 3.09
C PRO A 200 -16.65 3.07 2.38
N LEU A 201 -16.38 2.15 1.44
CA LEU A 201 -15.15 2.20 0.66
C LEU A 201 -15.12 3.36 -0.32
N TYR A 202 -16.22 3.63 -1.02
CA TYR A 202 -16.34 4.83 -1.86
C TYR A 202 -16.11 6.11 -1.05
N ASP A 203 -16.77 6.24 0.10
CA ASP A 203 -16.62 7.40 0.97
C ASP A 203 -15.16 7.53 1.48
N THR A 204 -14.46 6.42 1.70
CA THR A 204 -13.04 6.40 2.03
C THR A 204 -12.16 6.95 0.91
N LEU A 205 -12.41 6.54 -0.35
CA LEU A 205 -11.71 7.11 -1.51
C LEU A 205 -12.03 8.59 -1.69
N LYS A 206 -13.29 8.96 -1.49
CA LYS A 206 -13.77 10.35 -1.59
C LYS A 206 -13.10 11.24 -0.56
N VAL A 207 -12.90 10.78 0.68
CA VAL A 207 -12.20 11.56 1.72
C VAL A 207 -10.84 12.04 1.22
N LEU A 208 -10.06 11.19 0.55
CA LEU A 208 -8.72 11.55 0.06
C LEU A 208 -8.71 12.71 -0.95
N THR A 209 -9.86 13.04 -1.54
CA THR A 209 -10.00 14.17 -2.48
C THR A 209 -10.32 15.51 -1.79
N LEU A 210 -10.71 15.49 -0.51
CA LEU A 210 -11.11 16.69 0.22
C LEU A 210 -9.89 17.52 0.65
N ASN A 211 -10.11 18.76 1.07
CA ASN A 211 -9.07 19.52 1.77
C ASN A 211 -8.84 18.95 3.19
N ARG A 212 -7.67 19.17 3.79
CA ARG A 212 -7.26 18.55 5.06
C ARG A 212 -8.25 18.79 6.22
N ASN A 213 -8.75 20.01 6.37
CA ASN A 213 -9.77 20.33 7.37
C ASN A 213 -11.05 19.49 7.18
N ARG A 214 -11.53 19.41 5.93
CA ARG A 214 -12.73 18.62 5.59
C ARG A 214 -12.48 17.11 5.69
N GLN A 215 -11.29 16.63 5.36
CA GLN A 215 -10.91 15.23 5.57
C GLN A 215 -11.08 14.85 7.03
N ARG A 216 -10.47 15.63 7.94
CA ARG A 216 -10.53 15.35 9.38
C ARG A 216 -11.96 15.38 9.90
N ALA A 217 -12.71 16.44 9.58
CA ALA A 217 -14.09 16.59 10.03
C ALA A 217 -15.02 15.48 9.49
N TYR A 218 -14.84 15.07 8.23
CA TYR A 218 -15.64 14.00 7.63
C TYR A 218 -15.31 12.63 8.23
N MET A 219 -14.04 12.35 8.50
CA MET A 219 -13.63 11.11 9.17
C MET A 219 -14.25 10.98 10.56
N ASP A 220 -14.23 12.07 11.33
CA ASP A 220 -14.77 12.12 12.69
C ASP A 220 -16.30 11.98 12.70
N ALA A 221 -16.99 12.76 11.86
CA ALA A 221 -18.45 12.79 11.85
C ALA A 221 -19.13 11.52 11.30
N LEU A 222 -18.49 10.83 10.35
CA LEU A 222 -19.12 9.73 9.62
C LEU A 222 -18.29 8.45 9.64
N MET A 223 -17.02 8.50 9.22
CA MET A 223 -16.27 7.28 8.89
C MET A 223 -16.03 6.38 10.10
N MET A 224 -15.57 6.92 11.24
CA MET A 224 -15.23 6.09 12.40
C MET A 224 -16.40 5.23 12.89
N ARG A 225 -17.61 5.80 12.89
CA ARG A 225 -18.83 5.10 13.29
C ARG A 225 -19.23 4.03 12.27
N GLU A 226 -19.18 4.35 10.99
CA GLU A 226 -19.52 3.41 9.92
C GLU A 226 -18.58 2.20 9.90
N TRP A 227 -17.27 2.42 10.03
CA TRP A 227 -16.28 1.34 10.04
C TRP A 227 -16.37 0.47 11.30
N SER A 228 -16.72 1.04 12.46
CA SER A 228 -17.03 0.27 13.67
C SER A 228 -18.28 -0.61 13.51
N ALA A 229 -19.32 -0.12 12.81
CA ALA A 229 -20.50 -0.93 12.50
C ALA A 229 -20.16 -2.08 11.55
N LEU A 230 -19.40 -1.82 10.48
CA LEU A 230 -18.92 -2.84 9.55
C LEU A 230 -18.08 -3.91 10.23
N GLN A 231 -17.31 -3.57 11.27
CA GLN A 231 -16.51 -4.55 12.00
C GLN A 231 -17.39 -5.62 12.67
N ARG A 232 -18.54 -5.22 13.22
CA ARG A 232 -19.50 -6.17 13.84
C ARG A 232 -20.12 -7.07 12.79
N GLU A 233 -20.49 -6.52 11.64
CA GLU A 233 -21.02 -7.27 10.50
C GLU A 233 -19.97 -8.24 9.94
N ALA A 234 -18.71 -7.80 9.82
CA ALA A 234 -17.59 -8.64 9.39
C ALA A 234 -17.34 -9.81 10.34
N THR A 235 -17.50 -9.59 11.65
CA THR A 235 -17.39 -10.66 12.66
C THR A 235 -18.48 -11.72 12.45
N ALA A 236 -19.70 -11.31 12.10
CA ALA A 236 -20.77 -12.24 11.78
C ALA A 236 -20.48 -13.02 10.48
N VAL A 237 -19.94 -12.36 9.46
CA VAL A 237 -19.52 -13.03 8.22
C VAL A 237 -18.44 -14.09 8.48
N ASP A 238 -17.40 -13.76 9.24
CA ASP A 238 -16.35 -14.71 9.62
C ASP A 238 -16.91 -15.87 10.46
N TYR A 239 -17.94 -15.61 11.28
CA TYR A 239 -18.64 -16.63 12.05
C TYR A 239 -19.39 -17.62 11.13
N TYR A 240 -20.22 -17.12 10.21
CA TYR A 240 -20.96 -17.98 9.28
C TYR A 240 -20.02 -18.80 8.38
N TYR A 241 -18.94 -18.18 7.88
CA TYR A 241 -17.95 -18.91 7.11
C TYR A 241 -17.28 -20.04 7.92
N ARG A 242 -17.03 -19.81 9.21
CA ARG A 242 -16.50 -20.85 10.10
C ARG A 242 -17.49 -22.00 10.27
N GLU A 243 -18.78 -21.71 10.42
CA GLU A 243 -19.81 -22.74 10.51
C GLU A 243 -19.87 -23.59 9.24
N ASP A 244 -19.87 -22.95 8.06
CA ASP A 244 -19.87 -23.64 6.77
C ASP A 244 -18.65 -24.56 6.61
N VAL A 245 -17.45 -24.06 6.93
CA VAL A 245 -16.21 -24.85 6.83
C VAL A 245 -16.25 -26.05 7.79
N VAL A 246 -16.75 -25.86 9.01
CA VAL A 246 -16.90 -26.94 9.98
C VAL A 246 -17.92 -27.98 9.48
N GLU A 247 -19.00 -27.57 8.84
CA GLU A 247 -20.00 -28.48 8.28
C GLU A 247 -19.42 -29.30 7.12
N VAL A 248 -18.74 -28.65 6.17
CA VAL A 248 -18.05 -29.34 5.06
C VAL A 248 -17.00 -30.31 5.59
N GLN A 249 -16.21 -29.91 6.59
CA GLN A 249 -15.23 -30.80 7.22
C GLN A 249 -15.89 -32.00 7.90
N LYS A 250 -17.02 -31.81 8.59
CA LYS A 250 -17.78 -32.92 9.20
C LYS A 250 -18.29 -33.89 8.14
N GLN A 251 -18.86 -33.39 7.05
CA GLN A 251 -19.32 -34.23 5.94
C GLN A 251 -18.15 -35.01 5.31
N GLN A 252 -17.00 -34.35 5.11
CA GLN A 252 -15.82 -34.99 4.56
C GLN A 252 -15.20 -36.02 5.53
N GLN A 253 -15.27 -35.79 6.84
CA GLN A 253 -14.88 -36.77 7.87
C GLN A 253 -15.83 -37.96 7.92
N LEU A 254 -17.14 -37.77 7.71
CA LEU A 254 -18.09 -38.88 7.60
C LEU A 254 -17.77 -39.76 6.38
N ILE A 255 -17.38 -39.16 5.25
CA ILE A 255 -16.92 -39.88 4.05
C ILE A 255 -15.56 -40.56 4.31
N ALA A 256 -14.65 -39.90 5.05
CA ALA A 256 -13.30 -40.39 5.33
C ALA A 256 -13.20 -41.29 6.59
N SER A 257 -14.32 -41.66 7.21
CA SER A 257 -14.40 -42.42 8.47
C SER A 257 -13.81 -43.85 8.39
N SER A 258 -13.20 -44.25 7.28
CA SER A 258 -12.29 -45.41 7.20
C SER A 258 -10.84 -45.11 7.61
N ALA A 259 -10.45 -43.84 7.85
CA ALA A 259 -9.11 -43.45 8.29
C ALA A 259 -9.17 -42.60 9.55
N ILE A 260 -8.80 -43.21 10.68
CA ILE A 260 -8.78 -42.59 12.01
C ILE A 260 -7.59 -41.61 12.07
N THR A 261 -7.83 -40.33 11.79
CA THR A 261 -6.90 -39.27 12.15
C THR A 261 -7.65 -38.12 12.83
N THR A 262 -7.42 -38.00 14.14
CA THR A 262 -7.93 -36.94 15.02
C THR A 262 -7.29 -35.59 14.67
N THR A 263 -7.75 -34.94 13.61
CA THR A 263 -7.36 -33.56 13.30
C THR A 263 -8.13 -32.60 14.20
N LYS A 264 -7.40 -31.80 14.99
CA LYS A 264 -7.97 -30.72 15.83
C LYS A 264 -8.86 -29.79 14.99
N PRO A 265 -9.95 -29.23 15.57
CA PRO A 265 -10.75 -28.22 14.90
C PRO A 265 -9.84 -27.05 14.53
N THR A 266 -9.69 -26.80 13.24
CA THR A 266 -8.83 -25.74 12.73
C THR A 266 -9.55 -24.43 12.97
N THR A 267 -9.07 -23.62 13.92
CA THR A 267 -9.62 -22.28 14.15
C THR A 267 -9.37 -21.45 12.90
N THR A 268 -10.41 -21.11 12.15
CA THR A 268 -10.29 -20.26 10.96
C THR A 268 -9.88 -18.84 11.37
N THR A 269 -8.93 -18.29 10.64
CA THR A 269 -8.49 -16.88 10.77
C THR A 269 -9.68 -15.95 10.49
N PRO A 270 -9.86 -14.85 11.24
CA PRO A 270 -10.94 -13.90 10.99
C PRO A 270 -10.60 -13.00 9.78
N TYR A 271 -10.91 -13.48 8.58
CA TYR A 271 -10.50 -12.88 7.30
C TYR A 271 -11.13 -11.50 7.08
N VAL A 272 -12.47 -11.43 7.11
CA VAL A 272 -13.19 -10.18 6.80
C VAL A 272 -13.02 -9.16 7.92
N THR A 273 -12.98 -9.62 9.16
CA THR A 273 -12.73 -8.75 10.32
C THR A 273 -11.35 -8.12 10.23
N ASN A 274 -10.30 -8.88 9.88
CA ASN A 274 -8.95 -8.34 9.69
C ASN A 274 -8.92 -7.31 8.55
N TYR A 275 -9.63 -7.56 7.45
CA TYR A 275 -9.74 -6.62 6.34
C TYR A 275 -10.37 -5.28 6.77
N VAL A 276 -11.52 -5.33 7.44
CA VAL A 276 -12.23 -4.13 7.91
C VAL A 276 -11.42 -3.40 8.99
N LEU A 277 -10.81 -4.13 9.92
CA LEU A 277 -9.94 -3.56 10.94
C LEU A 277 -8.70 -2.89 10.33
N GLY A 278 -8.10 -3.49 9.31
CA GLY A 278 -6.94 -2.92 8.63
C GLY A 278 -7.24 -1.52 8.08
N ILE A 279 -8.39 -1.35 7.43
CA ILE A 279 -8.83 -0.06 6.88
C ILE A 279 -9.27 0.89 7.99
N GLY A 280 -10.01 0.40 8.99
CA GLY A 280 -10.43 1.21 10.14
C GLY A 280 -9.24 1.80 10.91
N VAL A 281 -8.22 1.00 11.22
CA VAL A 281 -6.99 1.46 11.88
C VAL A 281 -6.21 2.43 10.99
N TRP A 282 -6.17 2.19 9.67
CA TRP A 282 -5.56 3.14 8.74
C TRP A 282 -6.29 4.50 8.73
N LEU A 283 -7.63 4.53 8.83
CA LEU A 283 -8.38 5.78 8.95
C LEU A 283 -8.07 6.51 10.25
N MET A 284 -7.90 5.78 11.35
CA MET A 284 -7.49 6.37 12.64
C MET A 284 -6.08 6.95 12.56
N GLU A 285 -5.15 6.23 11.92
CA GLU A 285 -3.79 6.69 11.64
C GLU A 285 -3.83 7.99 10.80
N HIS A 286 -4.63 8.00 9.73
CA HIS A 286 -4.76 9.15 8.83
C HIS A 286 -5.38 10.36 9.55
N HIS A 287 -6.44 10.16 10.33
CA HIS A 287 -7.05 11.22 11.14
C HIS A 287 -6.05 11.87 12.10
N LEU A 288 -5.23 11.06 12.76
CA LEU A 288 -4.21 11.53 13.69
C LEU A 288 -3.10 12.30 12.95
N GLY A 289 -2.63 11.77 11.82
CA GLY A 289 -1.66 12.44 10.96
C GLY A 289 -2.12 13.81 10.49
N ILE A 290 -3.38 13.94 10.04
CA ILE A 290 -3.96 15.25 9.70
C ILE A 290 -4.02 16.18 10.92
N GLY A 291 -4.30 15.64 12.11
CA GLY A 291 -4.28 16.44 13.34
C GLY A 291 -2.92 17.09 13.62
N VAL A 292 -1.83 16.35 13.35
CA VAL A 292 -0.46 16.86 13.45
C VAL A 292 -0.17 17.87 12.35
N GLU A 293 -0.54 17.57 11.10
CA GLU A 293 -0.34 18.50 9.96
C GLU A 293 -1.06 19.84 10.11
N LEU A 294 -2.18 19.85 10.83
CA LEU A 294 -2.99 21.05 11.08
C LEU A 294 -2.63 21.75 12.40
N ASP A 295 -1.55 21.34 13.06
CA ASP A 295 -1.09 21.88 14.36
C ASP A 295 -2.20 21.92 15.42
N LEU A 296 -3.04 20.88 15.48
CA LEU A 296 -4.19 20.83 16.39
C LEU A 296 -3.84 20.34 17.79
N PHE A 297 -2.66 19.76 17.96
CA PHE A 297 -2.15 19.34 19.27
C PHE A 297 -1.40 20.49 19.91
N CYS A 298 -1.99 21.07 20.96
CA CYS A 298 -1.45 22.23 21.64
C CYS A 298 -0.38 21.80 22.65
N GLY A 299 0.88 22.08 22.32
CA GLY A 299 2.01 21.85 23.22
C GLY A 299 2.58 20.43 23.20
N GLU A 300 3.69 20.26 23.91
CA GLU A 300 4.52 19.04 23.84
C GLU A 300 3.82 17.81 24.44
N HIS A 301 2.99 18.00 25.46
CA HIS A 301 2.29 16.92 26.15
C HIS A 301 1.24 16.25 25.25
N ASP A 302 0.37 17.04 24.60
CA ASP A 302 -0.67 16.52 23.71
C ASP A 302 -0.05 15.85 22.49
N LEU A 303 1.03 16.44 21.96
CA LEU A 303 1.78 15.85 20.86
C LEU A 303 2.45 14.53 21.27
N SER A 304 2.98 14.42 22.50
CA SER A 304 3.54 13.17 23.04
C SER A 304 2.48 12.07 23.14
N ILE A 305 1.28 12.40 23.64
CA ILE A 305 0.14 11.46 23.69
C ILE A 305 -0.28 11.04 22.29
N ALA A 306 -0.37 11.99 21.35
CA ALA A 306 -0.68 11.72 19.96
C ALA A 306 0.33 10.74 19.36
N TYR A 307 1.64 10.97 19.48
CA TYR A 307 2.65 10.06 18.97
C TYR A 307 2.65 8.69 19.66
N TRP A 308 2.38 8.63 20.96
CA TRP A 308 2.25 7.36 21.66
C TRP A 308 1.07 6.54 21.11
N TYR A 309 -0.08 7.19 20.91
CA TYR A 309 -1.24 6.55 20.30
C TYR A 309 -0.97 6.17 18.83
N TRP A 310 -0.22 6.99 18.09
CA TRP A 310 0.19 6.69 16.73
C TRP A 310 1.07 5.43 16.66
N ASP A 311 2.03 5.24 17.57
CA ASP A 311 2.84 4.01 17.64
C ASP A 311 1.98 2.77 17.93
N PHE A 312 0.96 2.91 18.78
CA PHE A 312 -0.02 1.85 19.03
C PHE A 312 -0.81 1.49 17.76
N LEU A 313 -1.31 2.48 17.02
CA LEU A 313 -2.04 2.27 15.78
C LEU A 313 -1.15 1.62 14.70
N LEU A 314 0.08 2.13 14.51
CA LEU A 314 1.04 1.58 13.56
C LEU A 314 1.43 0.14 13.91
N SER A 315 1.62 -0.16 15.20
CA SER A 315 1.88 -1.52 15.69
C SER A 315 0.69 -2.46 15.41
N THR A 316 -0.52 -1.98 15.65
CA THR A 316 -1.76 -2.75 15.42
C THR A 316 -1.95 -3.03 13.93
N ARG A 317 -1.82 -2.00 13.08
CA ARG A 317 -1.90 -2.13 11.63
C ARG A 317 -0.85 -3.10 11.09
N LEU A 318 0.39 -3.01 11.56
CA LEU A 318 1.46 -3.92 11.13
C LEU A 318 1.14 -5.37 11.48
N ASN A 319 0.59 -5.65 12.66
CA ASN A 319 0.18 -6.99 13.06
C ASN A 319 -0.94 -7.54 12.16
N ILE A 320 -1.96 -6.73 11.87
CA ILE A 320 -3.07 -7.11 11.00
C ILE A 320 -2.56 -7.41 9.58
N VAL A 321 -1.78 -6.50 9.00
CA VAL A 321 -1.20 -6.69 7.65
C VAL A 321 -0.26 -7.89 7.59
N THR A 322 0.54 -8.13 8.63
CA THR A 322 1.39 -9.32 8.71
C THR A 322 0.55 -10.60 8.71
N SER A 323 -0.59 -10.61 9.43
CA SER A 323 -1.51 -11.73 9.43
C SER A 323 -2.12 -11.96 8.06
N MET A 324 -2.62 -10.91 7.40
CA MET A 324 -3.20 -11.01 6.05
C MET A 324 -2.18 -11.49 5.02
N ARG A 325 -0.96 -10.97 5.03
CA ARG A 325 0.11 -11.40 4.11
C ARG A 325 0.48 -12.86 4.29
N LYS A 326 0.49 -13.36 5.54
CA LYS A 326 0.71 -14.78 5.80
C LYS A 326 -0.36 -15.65 5.11
N GLU A 327 -1.63 -15.25 5.20
CA GLU A 327 -2.74 -15.95 4.55
C GLU A 327 -2.64 -15.88 3.01
N VAL A 328 -2.29 -14.72 2.44
CA VAL A 328 -2.05 -14.57 0.99
C VAL A 328 -0.97 -15.54 0.52
N VAL A 329 0.16 -15.60 1.24
CA VAL A 329 1.25 -16.52 0.90
C VAL A 329 0.79 -17.97 1.00
N GLU A 330 0.07 -18.34 2.07
CA GLU A 330 -0.45 -19.69 2.24
C GLU A 330 -1.43 -20.10 1.12
N GLN A 331 -2.28 -19.17 0.67
CA GLN A 331 -3.19 -19.40 -0.45
C GLN A 331 -2.44 -19.54 -1.78
N LYS A 332 -1.46 -18.68 -2.06
CA LYS A 332 -0.61 -18.81 -3.26
C LYS A 332 0.11 -20.17 -3.28
N VAL A 333 0.63 -20.62 -2.14
CA VAL A 333 1.27 -21.95 -2.02
C VAL A 333 0.27 -23.08 -2.29
N LYS A 334 -0.94 -23.03 -1.69
CA LYS A 334 -1.99 -24.03 -1.93
C LYS A 334 -2.43 -24.07 -3.40
N GLU A 335 -2.54 -22.92 -4.05
CA GLU A 335 -2.92 -22.84 -5.45
C GLU A 335 -1.83 -23.41 -6.37
N VAL A 336 -0.56 -23.09 -6.11
CA VAL A 336 0.57 -23.69 -6.82
C VAL A 336 0.60 -25.21 -6.64
N GLN A 337 0.33 -25.70 -5.44
CA GLN A 337 0.23 -27.15 -5.17
C GLN A 337 -0.92 -27.80 -5.95
N ARG A 338 -2.09 -27.16 -6.01
CA ARG A 338 -3.25 -27.64 -6.80
C ARG A 338 -2.93 -27.68 -8.29
N GLN A 339 -2.32 -26.63 -8.84
CA GLN A 339 -1.92 -26.58 -10.24
C GLN A 339 -0.87 -27.64 -10.56
N LYS A 340 0.12 -27.82 -9.69
CA LYS A 340 1.12 -28.88 -9.84
C LYS A 340 0.48 -30.27 -9.83
N LYS A 341 -0.50 -30.51 -8.96
CA LYS A 341 -1.24 -31.78 -8.91
C LYS A 341 -2.00 -32.04 -10.22
N LYS A 342 -2.73 -31.04 -10.73
CA LYS A 342 -3.45 -31.15 -12.02
C LYS A 342 -2.50 -31.45 -13.18
N LEU A 343 -1.37 -30.74 -13.25
CA LEU A 343 -0.34 -30.98 -14.27
C LEU A 343 0.32 -32.36 -14.15
N LEU A 344 0.41 -32.91 -12.94
CA LEU A 344 0.88 -34.29 -12.75
C LEU A 344 -0.17 -35.29 -13.25
N GLU A 345 -1.45 -35.12 -12.87
CA GLU A 345 -2.56 -35.96 -13.33
C GLU A 345 -2.68 -35.96 -14.86
N GLU A 346 -2.64 -34.80 -15.50
CA GLU A 346 -2.65 -34.67 -16.97
C GLU A 346 -1.47 -35.42 -17.62
N LYS A 347 -0.26 -35.32 -17.04
CA LYS A 347 0.91 -36.05 -17.54
C LYS A 347 0.80 -37.56 -17.36
N GLU A 348 0.12 -38.01 -16.31
CA GLU A 348 -0.14 -39.43 -16.11
C GLU A 348 -1.14 -39.96 -17.13
N GLU A 349 -2.21 -39.21 -17.42
CA GLU A 349 -3.16 -39.54 -18.48
C GLU A 349 -2.50 -39.59 -19.86
N GLU A 350 -1.65 -38.60 -20.19
CA GLU A 350 -0.88 -38.60 -21.45
C GLU A 350 0.09 -39.80 -21.56
N ALA A 351 0.76 -40.15 -20.46
CA ALA A 351 1.67 -41.29 -20.43
C ALA A 351 0.92 -42.62 -20.65
N VAL A 352 -0.21 -42.81 -19.99
CA VAL A 352 -1.08 -44.01 -20.17
C VAL A 352 -1.63 -44.07 -21.59
N ALA A 353 -2.08 -42.94 -22.15
CA ALA A 353 -2.55 -42.87 -23.53
C ALA A 353 -1.44 -43.20 -24.56
N THR A 354 -0.20 -42.78 -24.26
CA THR A 354 0.97 -43.10 -25.10
C THR A 354 1.32 -44.58 -25.01
N GLU A 355 1.28 -45.17 -23.81
CA GLU A 355 1.51 -46.59 -23.59
C GLU A 355 0.47 -47.44 -24.33
N ALA A 356 -0.81 -47.10 -24.24
CA ALA A 356 -1.88 -47.77 -24.98
C ALA A 356 -1.63 -47.76 -26.52
N ARG A 357 -1.18 -46.62 -27.07
CA ARG A 357 -0.82 -46.50 -28.50
C ARG A 357 0.42 -47.32 -28.89
N MET A 358 1.35 -47.56 -27.97
CA MET A 358 2.52 -48.40 -28.23
C MET A 358 2.20 -49.88 -28.17
N VAL A 359 1.28 -50.29 -27.29
CA VAL A 359 0.78 -51.68 -27.18
C VAL A 359 -0.03 -52.06 -28.43
N GLU A 360 -0.87 -51.16 -28.95
CA GLU A 360 -1.64 -51.38 -30.18
C GLU A 360 -0.75 -51.61 -31.42
N LYS A 361 0.49 -51.09 -31.41
CA LYS A 361 1.48 -51.29 -32.49
C LYS A 361 2.27 -52.61 -32.39
N GLY A 362 1.91 -53.52 -31.47
CA GLY A 362 2.36 -54.92 -31.49
C GLY A 362 3.86 -55.13 -31.32
N ASN A 363 4.52 -54.32 -30.48
CA ASN A 363 5.98 -54.39 -30.32
C ASN A 363 6.35 -55.14 -29.02
N VAL A 364 6.91 -56.35 -29.12
CA VAL A 364 7.20 -57.24 -27.97
C VAL A 364 8.41 -56.78 -27.12
N VAL A 365 9.16 -55.77 -27.58
CA VAL A 365 10.28 -55.14 -26.84
C VAL A 365 9.79 -54.12 -25.78
N VAL A 366 8.47 -53.95 -25.63
CA VAL A 366 7.86 -52.90 -24.79
C VAL A 366 8.00 -53.17 -23.29
N GLU A 367 7.97 -54.41 -22.82
CA GLU A 367 7.90 -54.71 -21.38
C GLU A 367 9.19 -54.33 -20.61
N GLN A 368 10.36 -54.49 -21.22
CA GLN A 368 11.63 -54.05 -20.62
C GLN A 368 11.77 -52.52 -20.62
N LYS A 369 11.35 -51.86 -21.70
CA LYS A 369 11.39 -50.39 -21.77
C LYS A 369 10.38 -49.75 -20.81
N VAL A 370 9.22 -50.37 -20.57
CA VAL A 370 8.22 -49.89 -19.61
C VAL A 370 8.76 -49.93 -18.18
N LYS A 371 9.43 -51.02 -17.77
CA LYS A 371 10.06 -51.10 -16.44
C LYS A 371 11.16 -50.06 -16.26
N GLU A 372 11.89 -49.74 -17.32
CA GLU A 372 12.93 -48.71 -17.28
C GLU A 372 12.36 -47.29 -17.20
N VAL A 373 11.29 -47.00 -17.96
CA VAL A 373 10.57 -45.72 -17.88
C VAL A 373 9.90 -45.54 -16.52
N GLN A 374 9.30 -46.57 -15.94
CA GLN A 374 8.73 -46.50 -14.57
C GLN A 374 9.81 -46.24 -13.52
N ARG A 375 11.00 -46.82 -13.68
CA ARG A 375 12.14 -46.59 -12.77
C ARG A 375 12.74 -45.19 -12.91
N GLN A 376 12.79 -44.66 -14.13
CA GLN A 376 13.17 -43.26 -14.39
C GLN A 376 12.12 -42.28 -13.85
N LYS A 377 10.82 -42.58 -14.03
CA LYS A 377 9.70 -41.80 -13.46
C LYS A 377 9.78 -41.73 -11.94
N LYS A 378 10.04 -42.86 -11.28
CA LYS A 378 10.19 -42.90 -9.81
C LYS A 378 11.35 -42.03 -9.32
N LYS A 379 12.51 -42.10 -9.97
CA LYS A 379 13.67 -41.25 -9.64
C LYS A 379 13.39 -39.76 -9.84
N LEU A 380 12.73 -39.40 -10.95
CA LEU A 380 12.35 -38.01 -11.25
C LEU A 380 11.32 -37.44 -10.27
N LEU A 381 10.49 -38.30 -9.69
CA LEU A 381 9.50 -37.92 -8.68
C LEU A 381 10.18 -37.67 -7.32
N GLU A 382 11.09 -38.57 -6.91
CA GLU A 382 11.90 -38.41 -5.70
C GLU A 382 12.78 -37.14 -5.76
N GLU A 383 13.46 -36.90 -6.88
CA GLU A 383 14.30 -35.71 -7.07
C GLU A 383 13.49 -34.39 -7.06
N LYS A 384 12.26 -34.43 -7.57
CA LYS A 384 11.33 -33.26 -7.55
C LYS A 384 10.67 -33.05 -6.20
N GLU A 385 10.45 -34.09 -5.40
CA GLU A 385 9.98 -33.95 -4.02
C GLU A 385 11.05 -33.27 -3.16
N GLU A 386 12.32 -33.64 -3.33
CA GLU A 386 13.45 -32.97 -2.67
C GLU A 386 13.56 -31.48 -3.07
N GLU A 387 13.36 -31.15 -4.34
CA GLU A 387 13.38 -29.75 -4.80
C GLU A 387 12.24 -28.90 -4.20
N VAL A 388 11.05 -29.48 -4.03
CA VAL A 388 9.91 -28.81 -3.39
C VAL A 388 10.18 -28.55 -1.92
N VAL A 389 10.67 -29.56 -1.20
CA VAL A 389 11.02 -29.41 0.22
C VAL A 389 12.09 -28.33 0.39
N ALA A 390 13.06 -28.27 -0.54
CA ALA A 390 14.08 -27.22 -0.53
C ALA A 390 13.54 -25.82 -0.88
N THR A 391 12.58 -25.69 -1.79
CA THR A 391 11.95 -24.40 -2.14
C THR A 391 11.00 -23.91 -1.05
N GLU A 392 10.22 -24.80 -0.44
CA GLU A 392 9.38 -24.51 0.71
C GLU A 392 10.23 -24.07 1.91
N ALA A 393 11.34 -24.76 2.20
CA ALA A 393 12.30 -24.34 3.21
C ALA A 393 12.87 -22.93 2.92
N ARG A 394 13.22 -22.61 1.67
CA ARG A 394 13.71 -21.27 1.28
C ARG A 394 12.65 -20.18 1.40
N MET A 395 11.39 -20.46 1.09
CA MET A 395 10.29 -19.50 1.24
C MET A 395 9.96 -19.25 2.71
N VAL A 396 9.94 -20.30 3.53
CA VAL A 396 9.75 -20.20 4.99
C VAL A 396 10.93 -19.48 5.65
N GLU A 397 12.17 -19.73 5.21
CA GLU A 397 13.36 -19.05 5.73
C GLU A 397 13.33 -17.55 5.38
N LYS A 398 12.99 -17.16 4.15
CA LYS A 398 12.82 -15.73 3.77
C LYS A 398 11.69 -15.05 4.55
N GLY A 399 10.57 -15.75 4.78
CA GLY A 399 9.47 -15.25 5.61
C GLY A 399 9.85 -15.11 7.10
N ASN A 400 10.60 -16.07 7.64
CA ASN A 400 11.03 -16.05 9.05
C ASN A 400 12.19 -15.08 9.31
N VAL A 401 13.09 -14.82 8.37
CA VAL A 401 14.19 -13.84 8.52
C VAL A 401 13.64 -12.43 8.77
N VAL A 402 12.53 -12.06 8.11
CA VAL A 402 11.85 -10.76 8.33
C VAL A 402 11.16 -10.70 9.71
N VAL A 403 10.61 -11.82 10.18
CA VAL A 403 9.93 -11.92 11.49
C VAL A 403 10.95 -11.99 12.65
N GLU A 404 12.06 -12.72 12.49
CA GLU A 404 13.13 -12.79 13.50
C GLU A 404 13.87 -11.47 13.69
N HIS A 405 14.09 -10.69 12.62
CA HIS A 405 14.72 -9.37 12.75
C HIS A 405 13.86 -8.41 13.60
N ASN A 406 12.53 -8.51 13.51
CA ASN A 406 11.61 -7.78 14.38
C ASN A 406 11.52 -8.33 15.81
N LYS A 407 11.67 -9.66 15.99
CA LYS A 407 11.64 -10.30 17.32
C LYS A 407 12.94 -10.08 18.12
N ARG A 408 14.10 -9.96 17.45
CA ARG A 408 15.38 -9.62 18.10
C ARG A 408 15.41 -8.16 18.60
N ASN A 409 14.71 -7.25 17.93
CA ASN A 409 14.54 -5.85 18.39
C ASN A 409 13.60 -5.69 19.61
N SER A 410 12.85 -6.73 20.01
CA SER A 410 11.94 -6.66 21.17
C SER A 410 12.39 -7.44 22.40
N LYS A 411 13.47 -8.24 22.35
CA LYS A 411 13.95 -9.07 23.48
C LYS A 411 15.32 -8.69 24.07
N GLY A 412 16.02 -7.70 23.53
CA GLY A 412 17.32 -7.28 24.04
C GLY A 412 17.28 -6.22 25.15
N LYS A 413 16.64 -6.49 26.30
CA LYS A 413 16.92 -5.70 27.52
C LYS A 413 16.59 -6.45 28.82
N LYS A 414 17.41 -7.44 29.19
CA LYS A 414 17.69 -7.74 30.61
C LYS A 414 18.97 -8.56 30.76
N LYS A 415 19.79 -8.08 31.70
CA LYS A 415 21.02 -8.65 32.29
C LYS A 415 22.36 -8.35 31.60
N GLY A 416 23.25 -7.79 32.42
CA GLY A 416 24.53 -8.46 32.67
C GLY A 416 25.79 -7.69 32.25
N LYS A 417 26.46 -7.13 33.24
CA LYS A 417 27.74 -6.41 33.20
C LYS A 417 28.94 -7.38 33.22
N LYS A 418 30.13 -6.88 32.84
CA LYS A 418 31.50 -7.47 32.81
C LYS A 418 31.85 -8.11 31.45
N GLY A 419 33.00 -7.87 30.82
CA GLY A 419 34.19 -7.09 31.14
C GLY A 419 35.32 -7.49 30.16
N LYS A 420 36.27 -6.58 29.95
CA LYS A 420 37.68 -6.77 29.55
C LYS A 420 38.07 -7.40 28.18
N SER A 421 38.92 -6.61 27.50
CA SER A 421 40.18 -6.93 26.82
C SER A 421 40.20 -7.79 25.56
N GLY A 422 40.74 -7.19 24.49
CA GLY A 422 42.03 -7.64 23.94
C GLY A 422 42.02 -8.26 22.53
N GLY A 423 42.83 -7.67 21.64
CA GLY A 423 43.73 -8.41 20.75
C GLY A 423 43.22 -8.80 19.35
N GLY A 424 43.74 -8.11 18.32
CA GLY A 424 44.79 -8.65 17.44
C GLY A 424 44.45 -9.57 16.26
N GLY A 425 45.00 -9.21 15.09
CA GLY A 425 45.37 -10.10 13.97
C GLY A 425 44.23 -10.41 12.98
N GLY A 426 44.41 -10.44 11.66
CA GLY A 426 45.61 -10.50 10.83
C GLY A 426 45.47 -11.65 9.81
N GLY A 427 45.64 -11.35 8.51
CA GLY A 427 45.80 -12.32 7.40
C GLY A 427 44.49 -12.90 6.85
N GLY A 428 44.36 -13.25 5.56
CA GLY A 428 45.31 -13.31 4.46
C GLY A 428 44.71 -14.17 3.34
N ALA A 429 44.81 -13.64 2.11
CA ALA A 429 44.84 -14.21 0.75
C ALA A 429 44.40 -15.65 0.38
N LYS A 430 44.01 -15.73 -0.91
CA LYS A 430 44.11 -16.81 -1.95
C LYS A 430 42.74 -17.34 -2.42
N SER A 431 42.29 -17.16 -3.66
CA SER A 431 42.82 -17.42 -5.02
C SER A 431 42.88 -18.90 -5.43
N ALA A 432 42.02 -19.29 -6.39
CA ALA A 432 42.20 -20.27 -7.49
C ALA A 432 40.86 -20.28 -8.26
N SER A 433 40.68 -19.98 -9.56
CA SER A 433 41.35 -20.29 -10.84
C SER A 433 41.29 -21.77 -11.26
N GLY A 434 40.57 -22.01 -12.37
CA GLY A 434 40.52 -23.26 -13.15
C GLY A 434 39.08 -23.46 -13.66
N GLY A 435 38.72 -23.45 -14.94
CA GLY A 435 39.47 -23.71 -16.16
C GLY A 435 39.15 -25.12 -16.67
N GLY A 436 38.32 -25.24 -17.71
CA GLY A 436 38.02 -26.53 -18.36
C GLY A 436 36.98 -26.42 -19.46
N ALA A 437 37.40 -26.65 -20.70
CA ALA A 437 36.63 -26.52 -21.93
C ALA A 437 36.19 -27.86 -22.52
N GLY A 438 35.12 -27.83 -23.33
CA GLY A 438 34.94 -28.67 -24.52
C GLY A 438 34.13 -29.97 -24.39
N SER A 439 33.00 -30.08 -25.10
CA SER A 439 32.98 -30.73 -26.43
C SER A 439 31.55 -30.78 -27.01
N SER A 440 31.51 -30.79 -28.34
CA SER A 440 30.36 -30.82 -29.24
C SER A 440 29.74 -32.21 -29.39
N GLY A 441 28.41 -32.28 -29.50
CA GLY A 441 27.69 -33.47 -29.95
C GLY A 441 26.28 -33.13 -30.44
N GLN A 442 26.03 -33.34 -31.72
CA GLN A 442 24.84 -32.98 -32.49
C GLN A 442 23.93 -34.21 -32.67
N VAL A 443 22.71 -34.24 -32.09
CA VAL A 443 21.58 -35.13 -32.45
C VAL A 443 20.32 -34.44 -31.87
N GLY A 444 19.31 -33.99 -32.63
CA GLY A 444 18.31 -34.79 -33.32
C GLY A 444 16.92 -34.33 -32.84
N SER A 445 16.07 -33.98 -33.79
CA SER A 445 14.75 -33.36 -33.69
C SER A 445 13.76 -33.99 -32.69
N ASN A 446 13.28 -33.20 -31.73
CA ASN A 446 12.01 -33.36 -31.00
C ASN A 446 11.51 -31.97 -30.50
N SER A 447 11.11 -31.11 -31.44
CA SER A 447 10.84 -29.68 -31.17
C SER A 447 9.41 -29.36 -30.70
N SER A 448 8.47 -30.32 -30.67
CA SER A 448 7.08 -30.05 -30.29
C SER A 448 6.75 -30.33 -28.82
N SER A 449 7.32 -31.36 -28.20
CA SER A 449 7.08 -31.69 -26.78
C SER A 449 7.95 -30.87 -25.82
N ALA A 450 9.18 -30.53 -26.24
CA ALA A 450 10.06 -29.65 -25.47
C ALA A 450 9.54 -28.20 -25.42
N ALA A 451 8.89 -27.73 -26.49
CA ALA A 451 8.24 -26.42 -26.51
C ALA A 451 7.01 -26.34 -25.60
N ALA A 452 6.19 -27.41 -25.56
CA ALA A 452 5.05 -27.50 -24.64
C ALA A 452 5.51 -27.62 -23.17
N ALA A 453 6.56 -28.40 -22.91
CA ALA A 453 7.15 -28.52 -21.58
C ALA A 453 7.82 -27.22 -21.11
N ALA A 454 8.51 -26.50 -22.01
CA ALA A 454 9.08 -25.18 -21.72
C ALA A 454 7.99 -24.11 -21.52
N ALA A 455 6.89 -24.16 -22.27
CA ALA A 455 5.74 -23.29 -22.06
C ALA A 455 5.03 -23.57 -20.73
N ALA A 456 4.90 -24.84 -20.32
CA ALA A 456 4.33 -25.21 -19.03
C ALA A 456 5.25 -24.84 -17.86
N LEU A 457 6.58 -24.98 -18.02
CA LEU A 457 7.57 -24.53 -17.03
C LEU A 457 7.62 -23.00 -16.94
N ALA A 458 7.50 -22.30 -18.08
CA ALA A 458 7.42 -20.85 -18.12
C ALA A 458 6.10 -20.35 -17.51
N ALA A 459 4.98 -21.06 -17.70
CA ALA A 459 3.70 -20.75 -17.06
C ALA A 459 3.76 -20.97 -15.53
N THR A 460 4.39 -22.05 -15.05
CA THR A 460 4.59 -22.27 -13.61
C THR A 460 5.63 -21.34 -13.00
N SER A 461 6.67 -20.96 -13.74
CA SER A 461 7.63 -19.92 -13.33
C SER A 461 6.99 -18.52 -13.29
N ALA A 462 6.05 -18.21 -14.19
CA ALA A 462 5.33 -16.94 -14.23
C ALA A 462 4.32 -16.79 -13.08
N VAL A 463 3.82 -17.89 -12.50
CA VAL A 463 2.95 -17.86 -11.30
C VAL A 463 3.73 -17.45 -10.05
N LEU A 464 5.06 -17.57 -10.06
CA LEU A 464 5.95 -17.19 -8.95
C LEU A 464 6.72 -15.87 -9.20
N THR A 465 6.63 -15.28 -10.40
CA THR A 465 7.22 -13.96 -10.60
C THR A 465 6.39 -12.95 -9.80
N PRO A 466 7.00 -12.25 -8.82
CA PRO A 466 6.29 -11.23 -8.07
C PRO A 466 5.72 -10.21 -9.06
N THR A 467 4.44 -9.96 -8.95
CA THR A 467 3.79 -8.93 -9.77
C THR A 467 4.32 -7.56 -9.35
N GLU A 468 4.20 -6.55 -10.22
CA GLU A 468 4.53 -5.17 -9.82
C GLU A 468 3.72 -4.72 -8.60
N GLU A 469 2.48 -5.22 -8.49
CA GLU A 469 1.62 -4.98 -7.32
C GLU A 469 2.21 -5.60 -6.05
N ASP A 470 2.69 -6.85 -6.11
CA ASP A 470 3.36 -7.46 -4.96
C ASP A 470 4.56 -6.61 -4.51
N ALA A 471 5.34 -6.06 -5.45
CA ALA A 471 6.47 -5.18 -5.12
C ALA A 471 6.05 -3.84 -4.47
N GLU A 472 4.95 -3.25 -4.94
CA GLU A 472 4.38 -2.03 -4.35
C GLU A 472 3.83 -2.29 -2.93
N ASP A 473 3.15 -3.42 -2.72
CA ASP A 473 2.59 -3.81 -1.42
C ASP A 473 3.70 -4.18 -0.42
N ASP A 474 4.78 -4.79 -0.90
CA ASP A 474 6.01 -5.01 -0.13
C ASP A 474 6.64 -3.69 0.30
N MET A 475 6.71 -2.70 -0.59
CA MET A 475 7.22 -1.36 -0.28
C MET A 475 6.35 -0.66 0.77
N GLU A 476 5.02 -0.73 0.66
CA GLU A 476 4.12 -0.18 1.67
C GLU A 476 4.28 -0.83 3.03
N PHE A 477 4.44 -2.14 3.06
CA PHE A 477 4.69 -2.86 4.30
C PHE A 477 6.01 -2.42 4.95
N MET A 478 7.06 -2.25 4.14
CA MET A 478 8.35 -1.74 4.61
C MET A 478 8.25 -0.29 5.11
N LEU A 479 7.52 0.57 4.39
CA LEU A 479 7.24 1.95 4.81
C LEU A 479 6.45 2.00 6.11
N LEU A 480 5.47 1.12 6.31
CA LEU A 480 4.73 0.99 7.56
C LEU A 480 5.65 0.62 8.73
N GLY A 481 6.56 -0.33 8.51
CA GLY A 481 7.60 -0.69 9.46
C GLY A 481 8.54 0.48 9.80
N LEU A 482 8.96 1.24 8.78
CA LEU A 482 9.81 2.42 8.94
C LEU A 482 9.09 3.53 9.72
N ARG A 483 7.84 3.85 9.37
CA ARG A 483 7.02 4.84 10.08
C ARG A 483 6.88 4.50 11.56
N ARG A 484 6.64 3.22 11.87
CA ARG A 484 6.60 2.74 13.26
C ARG A 484 7.94 2.95 13.96
N LEU A 485 9.06 2.60 13.33
CA LEU A 485 10.39 2.79 13.92
C LEU A 485 10.70 4.26 14.18
N LEU A 486 10.36 5.15 13.25
CA LEU A 486 10.53 6.60 13.39
C LEU A 486 9.66 7.15 14.52
N CYS A 487 8.37 6.80 14.54
CA CYS A 487 7.42 7.22 15.58
C CYS A 487 7.90 6.77 16.97
N ARG A 488 8.31 5.51 17.10
CA ARG A 488 8.85 4.97 18.36
C ARG A 488 10.19 5.60 18.75
N GLY A 489 11.00 6.00 17.78
CA GLY A 489 12.23 6.76 17.99
C GLY A 489 11.93 8.12 18.62
N ILE A 490 10.99 8.87 18.05
CA ILE A 490 10.54 10.18 18.56
C ILE A 490 10.04 10.04 20.00
N VAL A 491 9.13 9.11 20.27
CA VAL A 491 8.57 8.87 21.63
C VAL A 491 9.67 8.57 22.65
N ARG A 492 10.68 7.77 22.27
CA ARG A 492 11.80 7.44 23.18
C ARG A 492 12.73 8.62 23.42
N VAL A 493 13.05 9.39 22.39
CA VAL A 493 13.91 10.57 22.52
C VAL A 493 13.22 11.61 23.41
N SER A 494 11.93 11.89 23.19
CA SER A 494 11.14 12.77 24.05
C SER A 494 11.15 12.29 25.51
N PHE A 495 10.98 10.99 25.75
CA PHE A 495 11.04 10.44 27.11
C PHE A 495 12.43 10.57 27.75
N ILE A 496 13.50 10.33 26.99
CA ILE A 496 14.88 10.49 27.48
C ILE A 496 15.16 11.94 27.84
N ILE A 497 14.78 12.89 26.98
CA ILE A 497 14.97 14.33 27.24
C ILE A 497 14.21 14.74 28.50
N LEU A 498 12.96 14.31 28.65
CA LEU A 498 12.13 14.64 29.82
C LEU A 498 12.70 14.04 31.10
N LEU A 499 13.27 12.83 31.04
CA LEU A 499 13.98 12.20 32.15
C LEU A 499 15.28 12.94 32.49
N CYS A 500 16.05 13.37 31.49
CA CYS A 500 17.24 14.20 31.69
C CYS A 500 16.89 15.54 32.35
N LEU A 501 15.84 16.23 31.89
CA LEU A 501 15.37 17.47 32.48
C LEU A 501 14.90 17.27 33.93
N PHE A 502 14.15 16.20 34.20
CA PHE A 502 13.71 15.87 35.55
C PHE A 502 14.90 15.60 36.50
N VAL A 503 15.90 14.85 36.04
CA VAL A 503 17.14 14.62 36.81
C VAL A 503 17.89 15.93 37.02
N CYS A 504 18.04 16.79 36.01
CA CYS A 504 18.67 18.10 36.16
C CYS A 504 17.94 18.99 37.17
N ILE A 505 16.61 19.07 37.11
CA ILE A 505 15.80 19.85 38.06
C ILE A 505 15.91 19.28 39.47
N TYR A 506 15.88 17.95 39.62
CA TYR A 506 16.02 17.30 40.92
C TYR A 506 17.40 17.56 41.52
N PHE A 507 18.48 17.47 40.73
CA PHE A 507 19.84 17.77 41.18
C PHE A 507 20.04 19.26 41.49
N CYS A 508 19.59 20.17 40.63
CA CYS A 508 19.66 21.61 40.89
C CYS A 508 18.81 22.04 42.09
N GLY A 509 17.62 21.43 42.27
CA GLY A 509 16.76 21.66 43.43
C GLY A 509 17.41 21.16 44.73
N TYR A 510 18.08 20.00 44.70
CA TYR A 510 18.85 19.51 45.84
C TYR A 510 20.02 20.42 46.20
N GLU A 511 20.76 20.96 45.22
CA GLU A 511 21.83 21.92 45.51
C GLU A 511 21.30 23.23 46.10
N LEU A 512 20.16 23.74 45.61
CA LEU A 512 19.53 24.95 46.19
C LEU A 512 19.07 24.74 47.63
N ILE A 513 18.51 23.56 47.96
CA ILE A 513 18.13 23.21 49.34
C ILE A 513 19.37 23.05 50.22
N PHE A 514 20.45 22.46 49.68
CA PHE A 514 21.69 22.24 50.43
C PHE A 514 22.48 23.53 50.65
N LEU A 515 22.47 24.46 49.69
CA LEU A 515 23.06 25.79 49.82
C LEU A 515 22.25 26.68 50.78
N GLY A 516 20.91 26.59 50.76
CA GLY A 516 20.03 27.31 51.69
C GLY A 516 20.18 26.90 53.16
N GLN A 517 20.60 25.65 53.45
CA GLN A 517 20.89 25.23 54.82
C GLN A 517 22.26 25.69 55.34
N LYS A 518 23.21 26.06 54.47
CA LYS A 518 24.53 26.58 54.90
C LYS A 518 24.54 28.07 55.18
N SER A 519 23.54 28.83 54.74
CA SER A 519 23.46 30.28 54.92
C SER A 519 22.59 30.74 56.10
N ASN A 520 21.98 29.83 56.88
CA ASN A 520 21.20 30.16 58.08
C ASN A 520 21.98 29.99 59.41
N ILE A 521 23.30 30.20 59.39
CA ILE A 521 24.09 30.53 60.58
C ILE A 521 24.74 31.90 60.34
N VAL A 522 23.93 32.92 60.03
CA VAL A 522 24.22 34.33 60.31
C VAL A 522 22.88 34.99 60.60
N ASP A 523 22.81 35.70 61.72
CA ASP A 523 21.63 36.22 62.40
C ASP A 523 20.59 36.91 61.50
N VAL A 524 19.37 36.35 61.50
CA VAL A 524 18.14 37.01 61.06
C VAL A 524 17.52 37.73 62.26
N GLU A 525 18.26 38.68 62.85
CA GLU A 525 17.74 39.59 63.88
C GLU A 525 17.78 41.06 63.44
N SER A 526 18.07 41.31 62.16
CA SER A 526 18.17 42.66 61.58
C SER A 526 17.48 42.73 60.23
N MET A 527 16.14 42.65 60.22
CA MET A 527 15.25 43.36 59.26
C MET A 527 13.78 42.97 59.53
N CYS A 528 13.24 43.54 60.59
CA CYS A 528 11.84 43.98 60.67
C CYS A 528 11.85 45.51 60.62
#